data_AF-A0A7S1YSM4-F1
#
_entry.id   AF-A0A7S1YSM4-F1
#
_cell.length_a   1.000
_cell.length_b   1.000
_cell.length_c   1.000
_cell.angle_alpha   90.00
_cell.angle_beta   90.00
_cell.angle_gamma   90.00
#
_symmetry.space_group_name_H-M   'P 1'
#
loop_
_entity.id
_entity.type
_entity.pdbx_description
1 polymer ?
#
loop_
_entity_poly.entity_id
_entity_poly.type
_entity_poly.pdbx_seq_one_letter_code
_entity_poly.pdbx_strand_id
1 'polypeptide(L)'
;DGSFLELTGRSNDSLFLTVPLSFEGCGYEERKDEVSSTLFFKKSCGNHDDYPTLINVFYTTRGIMTKLSHPKSGYNQLWRGMAYDSVETLRAIFENPRGHTGKGYRSADKARRGCAKCGRQKHRNNFSKNQWRKDPGHSKCSDCIEQGKSNIHTTHDCEEPISMPYEPRSSLTILFLGVSSLYLDSCGDTLKNESTLITEQDLLQDPTKAKIVNVSQKFRGVITTDDWFDVDHEYQPIANSIFRTLKDMYNAGGSVVIAITVGIFSVPQQISTMFEFDSSWALSAYTRRSITTTSVGRQILGDTFPEQHVYTKANFVRAPEEDCLFMKYNNPEIYEFDFDYVEPPRHSGDSPVVMHRGPNGGSLSYFGFVNPSDVSYGDIILKLANPCKVEKNGIDDQEVITNYDCIQCDADGCTRYGAAINCSTCK
;
A
#
# COMPACT_ATOMS: atom_id res chain seq x y z
N ASP A 1 -6.46 -6.89 -49.80
CA ASP A 1 -5.11 -6.29 -49.89
C ASP A 1 -4.30 -6.86 -48.74
N GLY A 2 -3.35 -7.73 -49.07
CA GLY A 2 -2.75 -8.68 -48.13
C GLY A 2 -1.74 -8.05 -47.19
N SER A 3 -2.11 -7.97 -45.91
CA SER A 3 -1.20 -7.80 -44.79
C SER A 3 -0.94 -9.16 -44.14
N PHE A 4 0.29 -9.66 -44.27
CA PHE A 4 0.76 -10.87 -43.58
C PHE A 4 1.05 -10.54 -42.11
N LEU A 5 0.61 -11.42 -41.21
CA LEU A 5 1.07 -11.49 -39.82
C LEU A 5 2.49 -12.06 -39.82
N GLU A 6 3.49 -11.23 -39.54
CA GLU A 6 4.86 -11.71 -39.28
C GLU A 6 5.10 -11.78 -37.77
N LEU A 7 5.13 -13.00 -37.22
CA LEU A 7 5.65 -13.26 -35.88
C LEU A 7 7.16 -13.43 -36.00
N THR A 8 7.91 -12.35 -35.81
CA THR A 8 9.38 -12.45 -35.73
C THR A 8 9.78 -12.91 -34.33
N GLY A 9 10.06 -14.20 -34.20
CA GLY A 9 10.69 -14.76 -33.01
C GLY A 9 12.18 -14.48 -33.01
N ARG A 10 12.68 -13.83 -31.95
CA ARG A 10 14.06 -14.01 -31.49
C ARG A 10 14.04 -14.51 -30.05
N SER A 11 14.70 -15.66 -29.88
CA SER A 11 15.13 -16.34 -28.66
C SER A 11 14.59 -15.84 -27.32
N ASN A 12 13.81 -16.73 -26.69
CA ASN A 12 13.48 -16.88 -25.28
C ASN A 12 12.89 -15.64 -24.55
N ASP A 13 11.57 -15.75 -24.35
CA ASP A 13 10.75 -15.05 -23.36
C ASP A 13 10.45 -13.55 -23.55
N SER A 14 9.68 -13.21 -24.60
CA SER A 14 8.57 -12.22 -24.52
C SER A 14 7.85 -12.07 -25.87
N LEU A 15 6.53 -12.18 -25.86
CA LEU A 15 5.64 -11.91 -27.01
C LEU A 15 5.27 -10.42 -26.97
N PHE A 16 5.99 -9.58 -27.70
CA PHE A 16 5.59 -8.18 -27.89
C PHE A 16 4.51 -8.11 -28.97
N LEU A 17 3.30 -7.67 -28.61
CA LEU A 17 2.28 -7.24 -29.56
C LEU A 17 2.50 -5.76 -29.88
N THR A 18 3.55 -5.42 -30.63
CA THR A 18 3.73 -4.10 -31.27
C THR A 18 3.04 -4.09 -32.63
N VAL A 19 1.80 -4.56 -32.65
CA VAL A 19 0.93 -4.47 -33.82
C VAL A 19 -0.22 -3.59 -33.40
N PRO A 20 -0.61 -2.55 -34.17
CA PRO A 20 -1.95 -2.02 -34.03
C PRO A 20 -2.87 -3.22 -34.25
N LEU A 21 -3.44 -3.76 -33.17
CA LEU A 21 -4.44 -4.81 -33.23
C LEU A 21 -5.71 -4.17 -33.81
N SER A 22 -5.64 -3.81 -35.09
CA SER A 22 -6.78 -3.34 -35.82
C SER A 22 -7.62 -4.57 -36.10
N PHE A 23 -8.55 -4.85 -35.19
CA PHE A 23 -9.64 -5.80 -35.40
C PHE A 23 -10.66 -5.21 -36.39
N GLU A 24 -10.18 -4.58 -37.47
CA GLU A 24 -10.97 -3.86 -38.47
C GLU A 24 -12.05 -4.76 -39.08
N GLY A 25 -11.78 -6.06 -39.19
CA GLY A 25 -12.77 -7.05 -39.65
C GLY A 25 -13.90 -7.37 -38.66
N CYS A 26 -13.76 -7.02 -37.37
CA CYS A 26 -14.75 -7.30 -36.32
C CYS A 26 -15.60 -6.08 -35.93
N GLY A 27 -15.28 -4.90 -36.47
CA GLY A 27 -15.98 -3.64 -36.19
C GLY A 27 -15.81 -3.14 -34.75
N TYR A 28 -14.65 -3.37 -34.15
CA TYR A 28 -14.29 -2.83 -32.83
C TYR A 28 -13.28 -1.70 -32.96
N GLU A 29 -13.50 -0.64 -32.19
CA GLU A 29 -12.59 0.48 -32.03
C GLU A 29 -11.95 0.42 -30.63
N GLU A 30 -10.65 0.67 -30.57
CA GLU A 30 -9.93 0.82 -29.30
C GLU A 30 -10.26 2.17 -28.65
N ARG A 31 -10.38 2.20 -27.32
CA ARG A 31 -10.92 3.33 -26.55
C ARG A 31 -9.92 4.06 -25.65
N LYS A 32 -8.63 3.72 -25.63
CA LYS A 32 -7.69 4.27 -24.63
C LYS A 32 -6.31 4.61 -25.20
N ASP A 33 -5.69 5.60 -24.53
CA ASP A 33 -4.29 5.99 -24.72
C ASP A 33 -3.33 5.18 -23.82
N GLU A 34 -2.36 4.59 -24.51
CA GLU A 34 -1.00 4.07 -24.23
C GLU A 34 -0.54 3.48 -22.88
N VAL A 35 -1.23 3.63 -21.72
CA VAL A 35 -0.59 3.29 -20.41
C VAL A 35 -1.35 2.30 -19.52
N SER A 36 -2.16 1.41 -20.09
CA SER A 36 -2.91 0.41 -19.29
C SER A 36 -2.49 -1.02 -19.61
N SER A 37 -2.38 -1.87 -18.57
CA SER A 37 -2.26 -3.33 -18.71
C SER A 37 -3.53 -4.02 -19.24
N THR A 38 -4.50 -3.22 -19.68
CA THR A 38 -5.80 -3.64 -20.19
C THR A 38 -6.07 -2.92 -21.50
N LEU A 39 -6.38 -3.67 -22.56
CA LEU A 39 -6.83 -3.12 -23.83
C LEU A 39 -8.36 -3.00 -23.83
N PHE A 40 -8.89 -1.86 -24.25
CA PHE A 40 -10.32 -1.56 -24.17
C PHE A 40 -10.93 -1.38 -25.56
N PHE A 41 -11.84 -2.26 -25.92
CA PHE A 41 -12.50 -2.24 -27.22
C PHE A 41 -13.99 -1.93 -27.07
N LYS A 42 -14.57 -1.30 -28.09
CA LYS A 42 -16.00 -1.04 -28.23
C LYS A 42 -16.43 -1.39 -29.64
N LYS A 43 -17.48 -2.21 -29.77
CA LYS A 43 -18.07 -2.51 -31.07
C LYS A 43 -18.88 -1.32 -31.55
N SER A 44 -18.64 -0.88 -32.77
CA SER A 44 -19.43 0.16 -33.43
C SER A 44 -20.79 -0.45 -33.80
N CYS A 45 -21.85 0.01 -33.16
CA CYS A 45 -23.23 -0.44 -33.41
C CYS A 45 -23.97 0.61 -34.23
N GLY A 46 -24.58 0.18 -35.35
CA GLY A 46 -25.27 1.08 -36.29
C GLY A 46 -26.67 1.54 -35.86
N ASN A 47 -27.24 0.97 -34.79
CA ASN A 47 -28.56 1.33 -34.28
C ASN A 47 -28.45 2.02 -32.91
N HIS A 48 -29.18 3.12 -32.73
CA HIS A 48 -29.14 3.98 -31.54
C HIS A 48 -29.72 3.33 -30.27
N ASP A 49 -30.53 2.27 -30.39
CA ASP A 49 -31.24 1.67 -29.26
C ASP A 49 -30.50 0.48 -28.61
N ASP A 50 -29.37 0.03 -29.20
CA ASP A 50 -28.58 -1.08 -28.66
C ASP A 50 -27.36 -0.59 -27.89
N TYR A 51 -27.21 -1.06 -26.65
CA TYR A 51 -25.98 -0.83 -25.89
C TYR A 51 -24.77 -1.45 -26.60
N PRO A 52 -23.64 -0.74 -26.71
CA PRO A 52 -22.47 -1.23 -27.43
C PRO A 52 -21.89 -2.48 -26.75
N THR A 53 -21.34 -3.40 -27.54
CA THR A 53 -20.54 -4.50 -26.97
C THR A 53 -19.18 -3.96 -26.57
N LEU A 54 -18.80 -4.13 -25.30
CA LEU A 54 -17.49 -3.75 -24.80
C LEU A 54 -16.66 -5.00 -24.53
N ILE A 55 -15.39 -4.97 -24.88
CA ILE A 55 -14.43 -6.04 -24.57
C ILE A 55 -13.22 -5.41 -23.92
N ASN A 56 -12.86 -5.90 -22.74
CA ASN A 56 -11.61 -5.56 -22.07
C ASN A 56 -10.70 -6.79 -22.06
N VAL A 57 -9.48 -6.64 -22.55
CA VAL A 57 -8.49 -7.72 -22.65
C VAL A 57 -7.37 -7.47 -21.65
N PHE A 58 -7.20 -8.38 -20.70
CA PHE A 58 -6.18 -8.33 -19.67
C PHE A 58 -5.02 -9.26 -20.06
N TYR A 59 -4.04 -8.75 -20.78
CA TYR A 59 -3.04 -9.59 -21.43
C TYR A 59 -2.07 -10.30 -20.47
N THR A 60 -1.79 -9.70 -19.32
CA THR A 60 -0.95 -10.31 -18.28
C THR A 60 -1.60 -11.55 -17.65
N THR A 61 -2.93 -11.52 -17.44
CA THR A 61 -3.68 -12.62 -16.82
C THR A 61 -4.41 -13.50 -17.84
N ARG A 62 -4.28 -13.16 -19.13
CA ARG A 62 -5.07 -13.72 -20.25
C ARG A 62 -6.58 -13.69 -19.96
N GLY A 63 -7.02 -12.70 -19.21
CA GLY A 63 -8.41 -12.50 -18.82
C GLY A 63 -9.18 -11.69 -19.87
N ILE A 64 -10.48 -11.92 -19.97
CA ILE A 64 -11.38 -11.10 -20.79
C ILE A 64 -12.64 -10.77 -19.99
N MET A 65 -13.06 -9.51 -20.05
CA MET A 65 -14.39 -9.09 -19.66
C MET A 65 -15.15 -8.63 -20.90
N THR A 66 -16.33 -9.20 -21.15
CA THR A 66 -17.24 -8.72 -22.19
C THR A 66 -18.49 -8.13 -21.57
N LYS A 67 -18.93 -6.96 -22.02
CA LYS A 67 -20.20 -6.34 -21.63
C LYS A 67 -21.11 -6.29 -22.85
N LEU A 68 -22.21 -7.01 -22.82
CA LEU A 68 -23.09 -7.19 -23.98
C LEU A 68 -24.55 -7.37 -23.54
N SER A 69 -25.49 -7.07 -24.43
CA SER A 69 -26.92 -7.22 -24.17
C SER A 69 -27.31 -8.70 -24.14
N HIS A 70 -27.91 -9.20 -23.06
CA HIS A 70 -28.39 -10.56 -22.93
C HIS A 70 -29.93 -10.61 -23.06
N PRO A 71 -30.51 -11.49 -23.91
CA PRO A 71 -31.96 -11.51 -24.19
C PRO A 71 -32.83 -11.66 -22.94
N LYS A 72 -32.34 -12.34 -21.90
CA LYS A 72 -33.08 -12.57 -20.65
C LYS A 72 -32.61 -11.71 -19.48
N SER A 73 -31.38 -11.20 -19.53
CA SER A 73 -30.72 -10.58 -18.37
C SER A 73 -30.36 -9.13 -18.61
N GLY A 74 -30.77 -8.55 -19.74
CA GLY A 74 -30.40 -7.21 -20.15
C GLY A 74 -28.90 -7.08 -20.34
N TYR A 75 -28.41 -5.85 -20.23
CA TYR A 75 -27.01 -5.53 -20.44
C TYR A 75 -26.15 -5.98 -19.25
N ASN A 76 -25.36 -7.04 -19.44
CA ASN A 76 -24.61 -7.68 -18.34
C ASN A 76 -23.13 -7.90 -18.73
N GLN A 77 -22.29 -8.13 -17.71
CA GLN A 77 -20.88 -8.44 -17.85
C GLN A 77 -20.64 -9.96 -17.77
N LEU A 78 -19.72 -10.43 -18.60
CA LEU A 78 -19.23 -11.79 -18.60
C LEU A 78 -17.71 -11.78 -18.41
N TRP A 79 -17.25 -12.41 -17.34
CA TRP A 79 -15.84 -12.53 -16.99
C TRP A 79 -15.30 -13.92 -17.32
N ARG A 80 -14.16 -13.97 -18.01
CA ARG A 80 -13.44 -15.19 -18.39
C ARG A 80 -11.98 -15.07 -18.00
N GLY A 81 -11.46 -15.93 -17.13
CA GLY A 81 -10.03 -15.97 -16.78
C GLY A 81 -9.27 -16.97 -17.64
N MET A 82 -8.04 -16.70 -18.09
CA MET A 82 -7.34 -17.58 -19.05
C MET A 82 -8.19 -17.89 -20.30
N ALA A 83 -8.85 -16.86 -20.83
CA ALA A 83 -9.85 -16.97 -21.88
C ALA A 83 -9.27 -17.30 -23.25
N TYR A 84 -7.99 -16.98 -23.46
CA TYR A 84 -7.26 -17.18 -24.71
C TYR A 84 -5.82 -17.62 -24.43
N ASP A 85 -5.24 -18.34 -25.38
CA ASP A 85 -3.85 -18.83 -25.35
C ASP A 85 -3.06 -18.40 -26.59
N SER A 86 -3.73 -17.75 -27.53
CA SER A 86 -3.24 -17.38 -28.86
C SER A 86 -4.03 -16.17 -29.40
N VAL A 87 -3.51 -15.51 -30.42
CA VAL A 87 -4.22 -14.39 -31.09
C VAL A 87 -5.47 -14.91 -31.79
N GLU A 88 -5.44 -16.14 -32.31
CA GLU A 88 -6.56 -16.80 -32.99
C GLU A 88 -7.72 -17.05 -32.04
N THR A 89 -7.44 -17.56 -30.82
CA THR A 89 -8.48 -17.76 -29.81
C THR A 89 -9.02 -16.44 -29.27
N LEU A 90 -8.20 -15.39 -29.20
CA LEU A 90 -8.66 -14.04 -28.89
C LEU A 90 -9.58 -13.51 -30.00
N ARG A 91 -9.19 -13.64 -31.27
CA ARG A 91 -9.99 -13.23 -32.45
C ARG A 91 -11.36 -13.90 -32.47
N ALA A 92 -11.43 -15.21 -32.19
CA ALA A 92 -12.69 -15.94 -32.11
C ALA A 92 -13.66 -15.36 -31.05
N ILE A 93 -13.13 -14.78 -29.97
CA ILE A 93 -13.93 -14.12 -28.93
C ILE A 93 -14.46 -12.76 -29.41
N PHE A 94 -13.71 -12.03 -30.24
CA PHE A 94 -14.17 -10.78 -30.84
C PHE A 94 -15.28 -11.02 -31.87
N GLU A 95 -15.14 -12.06 -32.69
CA GLU A 95 -16.15 -12.47 -33.68
C GLU A 95 -17.45 -12.92 -33.00
N ASN A 96 -17.35 -13.67 -31.91
CA ASN A 96 -18.50 -14.15 -31.14
C ASN A 96 -18.33 -13.95 -29.63
N PRO A 97 -18.58 -12.72 -29.11
CA PRO A 97 -18.37 -12.40 -27.69
C PRO A 97 -19.34 -13.11 -26.74
N ARG A 98 -20.39 -13.74 -27.29
CA ARG A 98 -21.33 -14.63 -26.57
C ARG A 98 -20.87 -16.08 -26.56
N GLY A 99 -19.98 -16.47 -27.47
CA GLY A 99 -19.53 -17.84 -27.65
C GLY A 99 -18.91 -18.39 -26.38
N HIS A 100 -19.42 -19.52 -25.90
CA HIS A 100 -18.85 -20.24 -24.78
C HIS A 100 -17.61 -21.02 -25.24
N THR A 101 -16.43 -20.56 -24.83
CA THR A 101 -15.16 -21.22 -25.18
C THR A 101 -14.84 -22.44 -24.31
N GLY A 102 -15.69 -22.76 -23.33
CA GLY A 102 -15.44 -23.82 -22.33
C GLY A 102 -14.29 -23.53 -21.35
N LYS A 103 -13.41 -22.59 -21.70
CA LYS A 103 -12.29 -22.09 -20.90
C LYS A 103 -12.69 -20.84 -20.12
N GLY A 104 -12.20 -20.73 -18.89
CA GLY A 104 -12.21 -19.48 -18.14
C GLY A 104 -13.50 -19.02 -17.50
N TYR A 105 -14.63 -19.69 -17.78
CA TYR A 105 -15.85 -19.50 -17.00
C TYR A 105 -15.59 -19.99 -15.58
N ARG A 106 -15.70 -19.06 -14.62
CA ARG A 106 -15.72 -19.45 -13.21
C ARG A 106 -16.98 -20.28 -13.02
N SER A 107 -16.80 -21.58 -12.90
CA SER A 107 -17.90 -22.46 -12.53
C SER A 107 -18.42 -21.99 -11.17
N ALA A 108 -19.74 -21.86 -11.06
CA ALA A 108 -20.35 -21.11 -9.96
C ALA A 108 -20.08 -21.76 -8.59
N ASP A 109 -19.64 -23.01 -8.58
CA ASP A 109 -19.13 -23.80 -7.45
C ASP A 109 -17.69 -23.43 -7.05
N LYS A 110 -16.83 -23.05 -8.01
CA LYS A 110 -15.44 -22.62 -7.78
C LYS A 110 -15.31 -21.15 -7.41
N ALA A 111 -16.40 -20.38 -7.41
CA ALA A 111 -16.38 -19.00 -6.97
C ALA A 111 -15.90 -18.89 -5.50
N ARG A 112 -15.00 -17.94 -5.23
CA ARG A 112 -14.46 -17.66 -3.90
C ARG A 112 -14.87 -16.27 -3.42
N ARG A 113 -15.00 -16.11 -2.11
CA ARG A 113 -15.30 -14.83 -1.46
C ARG A 113 -14.66 -14.76 -0.07
N GLY A 114 -14.25 -13.57 0.36
CA GLY A 114 -13.77 -13.30 1.72
C GLY A 114 -14.91 -13.37 2.75
N CYS A 115 -14.66 -13.96 3.90
CA CYS A 115 -15.59 -13.95 5.04
C CYS A 115 -15.37 -12.71 5.92
N ALA A 116 -16.41 -11.91 6.14
CA ALA A 116 -16.36 -10.67 6.91
C ALA A 116 -15.93 -10.85 8.39
N LYS A 117 -16.09 -12.04 8.98
CA LYS A 117 -15.69 -12.30 10.38
C LYS A 117 -14.25 -12.78 10.52
N CYS A 118 -13.70 -13.51 9.55
CA CYS A 118 -12.38 -14.16 9.69
C CYS A 118 -11.38 -13.79 8.61
N GLY A 119 -11.74 -12.93 7.64
CA GLY A 119 -10.88 -12.48 6.53
C GLY A 119 -10.57 -13.54 5.47
N ARG A 120 -10.73 -14.83 5.75
CA ARG A 120 -10.30 -15.92 4.85
C ARG A 120 -11.14 -16.01 3.58
N GLN A 121 -10.47 -16.26 2.45
CA GLN A 121 -11.09 -16.56 1.14
C GLN A 121 -11.64 -17.99 1.11
N LYS A 122 -12.97 -18.13 1.11
CA LYS A 122 -13.68 -19.42 1.17
C LYS A 122 -14.43 -19.71 -0.14
N HIS A 123 -14.69 -20.98 -0.44
CA HIS A 123 -15.49 -21.38 -1.60
C HIS A 123 -16.98 -21.15 -1.36
N ARG A 124 -17.78 -21.05 -2.43
CA ARG A 124 -19.23 -20.83 -2.34
C ARG A 124 -19.96 -21.81 -1.43
N ASN A 125 -19.56 -23.08 -1.42
CA ASN A 125 -20.14 -24.13 -0.57
C ASN A 125 -19.89 -23.92 0.93
N ASN A 126 -18.90 -23.09 1.31
CA ASN A 126 -18.67 -22.68 2.69
C ASN A 126 -19.55 -21.49 3.12
N PHE A 127 -20.47 -21.03 2.27
CA PHE A 127 -21.46 -20.02 2.59
C PHE A 127 -22.86 -20.60 2.37
N SER A 128 -23.81 -20.26 3.25
CA SER A 128 -25.21 -20.55 2.97
C SER A 128 -25.69 -19.73 1.77
N LYS A 129 -26.74 -20.19 1.07
CA LYS A 129 -27.32 -19.47 -0.08
C LYS A 129 -27.66 -18.01 0.26
N ASN A 130 -28.16 -17.76 1.46
CA ASN A 130 -28.49 -16.41 1.93
C ASN A 130 -27.23 -15.57 2.20
N GLN A 131 -26.17 -16.15 2.77
CA GLN A 131 -24.91 -15.44 2.99
C GLN A 131 -24.19 -15.10 1.68
N TRP A 132 -24.27 -15.99 0.69
CA TRP A 132 -23.69 -15.75 -0.63
C TRP A 132 -24.40 -14.64 -1.43
N ARG A 133 -25.68 -14.40 -1.16
CA ARG A 133 -26.46 -13.32 -1.77
C ARG A 133 -26.15 -11.93 -1.20
N LYS A 134 -25.55 -11.84 -0.01
CA LYS A 134 -25.12 -10.57 0.59
C LYS A 134 -23.93 -9.98 -0.15
N ASP A 135 -23.62 -8.71 0.09
CA ASP A 135 -22.41 -8.07 -0.44
C ASP A 135 -21.12 -8.65 0.18
N PRO A 136 -19.97 -8.57 -0.52
CA PRO A 136 -18.71 -9.15 -0.06
C PRO A 136 -18.29 -8.78 1.38
N GLY A 137 -18.54 -7.54 1.83
CA GLY A 137 -18.23 -7.07 3.19
C GLY A 137 -19.17 -7.57 4.30
N HIS A 138 -20.28 -8.22 3.95
CA HIS A 138 -21.33 -8.61 4.92
C HIS A 138 -21.53 -10.13 5.04
N SER A 139 -20.88 -10.91 4.17
CA SER A 139 -21.05 -12.36 4.12
C SER A 139 -20.17 -13.07 5.16
N LYS A 140 -20.75 -13.97 5.96
CA LYS A 140 -20.05 -14.80 6.95
C LYS A 140 -20.04 -16.27 6.50
N CYS A 141 -18.90 -16.96 6.61
CA CYS A 141 -18.82 -18.39 6.30
C CYS A 141 -19.58 -19.23 7.33
N SER A 142 -19.95 -20.46 6.96
CA SER A 142 -20.72 -21.38 7.81
C SER A 142 -20.03 -21.62 9.16
N ASP A 143 -18.72 -21.90 9.16
CA ASP A 143 -17.91 -22.10 10.38
C ASP A 143 -18.04 -20.92 11.37
N CYS A 144 -17.93 -19.69 10.85
CA CYS A 144 -17.99 -18.47 11.65
C CYS A 144 -19.38 -18.18 12.23
N ILE A 145 -20.43 -18.64 11.54
CA ILE A 145 -21.82 -18.54 12.01
C ILE A 145 -22.07 -19.58 13.11
N GLU A 146 -21.57 -20.80 12.96
CA GLU A 146 -21.71 -21.86 13.96
C GLU A 146 -20.99 -21.51 15.27
N GLN A 147 -19.74 -21.03 15.19
CA GLN A 147 -18.98 -20.51 16.35
C GLN A 147 -19.66 -19.31 17.03
N GLY A 148 -20.44 -18.52 16.28
CA GLY A 148 -21.20 -17.41 16.85
C GLY A 148 -22.37 -17.86 17.72
N LYS A 149 -22.92 -19.06 17.47
CA LYS A 149 -24.02 -19.61 18.25
C LYS A 149 -23.56 -20.23 19.56
N SER A 150 -22.32 -20.73 19.63
CA SER A 150 -21.76 -21.36 20.83
C SER A 150 -21.29 -20.37 21.89
N ASN A 151 -20.99 -19.12 21.53
CA ASN A 151 -20.43 -18.12 22.44
C ASN A 151 -21.46 -17.19 23.11
N ILE A 152 -22.76 -17.45 22.95
CA ILE A 152 -23.80 -16.70 23.67
C ILE A 152 -24.04 -17.40 25.02
N HIS A 153 -23.11 -17.24 25.94
CA HIS A 153 -23.31 -17.58 27.35
C HIS A 153 -22.75 -16.47 28.26
N THR A 154 -23.70 -15.72 28.85
CA THR A 154 -23.67 -14.94 30.11
C THR A 154 -22.49 -14.04 30.45
N THR A 155 -22.75 -12.71 30.47
CA THR A 155 -22.39 -11.66 31.50
C THR A 155 -22.78 -10.30 30.89
N HIS A 156 -23.73 -9.48 31.37
CA HIS A 156 -23.96 -8.79 32.66
C HIS A 156 -22.88 -7.75 33.06
N ASP A 157 -23.36 -6.51 33.14
CA ASP A 157 -22.91 -5.30 33.83
C ASP A 157 -21.97 -4.27 33.18
N CYS A 158 -22.50 -3.04 33.20
CA CYS A 158 -21.99 -1.78 32.69
C CYS A 158 -21.42 -0.96 33.84
N GLU A 159 -20.28 -0.29 33.64
CA GLU A 159 -19.86 0.84 34.48
C GLU A 159 -19.36 2.02 33.62
N GLU A 160 -19.67 3.23 34.09
CA GLU A 160 -19.45 4.54 33.46
C GLU A 160 -18.01 5.08 33.69
N PRO A 161 -17.49 5.99 32.84
CA PRO A 161 -16.12 6.51 32.98
C PRO A 161 -16.05 7.82 33.79
N ILE A 162 -15.17 7.84 34.79
CA ILE A 162 -14.74 9.01 35.56
C ILE A 162 -13.54 9.67 34.86
N SER A 163 -13.52 11.01 34.78
CA SER A 163 -12.42 11.80 34.23
C SER A 163 -11.20 11.84 35.16
N MET A 164 -9.99 11.64 34.63
CA MET A 164 -8.72 11.75 35.37
C MET A 164 -7.73 12.76 34.75
N PRO A 165 -6.82 13.35 35.55
CA PRO A 165 -5.79 14.29 35.10
C PRO A 165 -4.65 13.59 34.34
N TYR A 166 -3.94 14.38 33.53
CA TYR A 166 -2.94 13.92 32.55
C TYR A 166 -1.58 13.63 33.21
N GLU A 167 -1.26 12.35 33.37
CA GLU A 167 0.10 11.86 33.67
C GLU A 167 0.88 11.58 32.37
N PRO A 168 2.23 11.70 32.38
CA PRO A 168 3.06 11.36 31.23
C PRO A 168 3.03 9.84 31.01
N ARG A 169 2.16 9.40 30.11
CA ARG A 169 1.99 7.97 29.78
C ARG A 169 3.23 7.43 29.07
N SER A 170 3.78 6.35 29.63
CA SER A 170 4.95 5.60 29.17
C SER A 170 4.67 4.68 27.97
N SER A 171 3.40 4.49 27.59
CA SER A 171 3.02 3.66 26.45
C SER A 171 3.06 4.46 25.16
N LEU A 172 3.85 3.99 24.18
CA LEU A 172 3.80 4.49 22.83
C LEU A 172 2.37 4.31 22.29
N THR A 173 1.70 5.42 21.98
CA THR A 173 0.42 5.40 21.28
C THR A 173 0.65 5.90 19.86
N ILE A 174 0.44 5.02 18.89
CA ILE A 174 0.44 5.35 17.45
C ILE A 174 -0.99 5.32 16.92
N LEU A 175 -1.36 6.31 16.10
CA LEU A 175 -2.68 6.36 15.47
C LEU A 175 -2.58 5.89 14.01
N PHE A 176 -3.35 4.89 13.62
CA PHE A 176 -3.51 4.52 12.21
C PHE A 176 -4.74 5.21 11.62
N LEU A 177 -4.56 5.89 10.49
CA LEU A 177 -5.61 6.53 9.70
C LEU A 177 -5.62 5.93 8.29
N GLY A 178 -6.56 5.03 7.96
CA GLY A 178 -6.64 4.54 6.58
C GLY A 178 -7.40 3.24 6.36
N VAL A 179 -7.45 2.84 5.09
CA VAL A 179 -8.31 1.76 4.57
C VAL A 179 -7.65 0.39 4.63
N SER A 180 -6.31 0.35 4.68
CA SER A 180 -5.57 -0.87 4.38
C SER A 180 -5.32 -1.75 5.60
N SER A 181 -6.31 -2.60 5.91
CA SER A 181 -6.13 -3.77 6.80
C SER A 181 -4.94 -4.66 6.39
N LEU A 182 -4.57 -4.68 5.10
CA LEU A 182 -3.40 -5.39 4.58
C LEU A 182 -2.10 -4.96 5.28
N TYR A 183 -2.02 -3.67 5.63
CA TYR A 183 -0.85 -3.12 6.29
C TYR A 183 -0.75 -3.57 7.74
N LEU A 184 -1.88 -3.55 8.46
CA LEU A 184 -1.93 -4.05 9.84
C LEU A 184 -1.67 -5.55 9.92
N ASP A 185 -2.16 -6.32 8.95
CA ASP A 185 -1.93 -7.76 8.92
C ASP A 185 -0.48 -8.14 8.63
N SER A 186 0.27 -7.27 7.96
CA SER A 186 1.70 -7.47 7.68
C SER A 186 2.64 -6.92 8.74
N CYS A 187 2.20 -5.96 9.55
CA CYS A 187 3.01 -5.36 10.61
C CYS A 187 3.09 -6.17 11.92
N GLY A 188 2.48 -7.36 11.95
CA GLY A 188 2.53 -8.27 13.09
C GLY A 188 1.72 -7.80 14.31
N ASP A 189 1.78 -8.57 15.40
CA ASP A 189 1.03 -8.31 16.63
C ASP A 189 1.56 -7.08 17.40
N THR A 190 2.84 -6.73 17.23
CA THR A 190 3.48 -5.60 17.92
C THR A 190 2.78 -4.27 17.61
N LEU A 191 2.60 -3.95 16.32
CA LEU A 191 1.93 -2.71 15.92
C LEU A 191 0.45 -2.72 16.30
N LYS A 192 -0.21 -3.89 16.31
CA LYS A 192 -1.61 -4.03 16.71
C LYS A 192 -1.84 -3.70 18.18
N ASN A 193 -0.88 -4.01 19.05
CA ASN A 193 -0.99 -3.76 20.49
C ASN A 193 -0.69 -2.30 20.87
N GLU A 194 0.09 -1.59 20.05
CA GLU A 194 0.52 -0.20 20.33
C GLU A 194 -0.24 0.85 19.51
N SER A 195 -1.14 0.42 18.62
CA SER A 195 -1.89 1.33 17.75
C SER A 195 -3.37 1.42 18.08
N THR A 196 -3.92 2.62 17.91
CA THR A 196 -5.37 2.82 17.77
C THR A 196 -5.68 2.95 16.30
N LEU A 197 -6.61 2.14 15.80
CA LEU A 197 -7.07 2.20 14.41
C LEU A 197 -8.31 3.09 14.32
N ILE A 198 -8.27 4.10 13.45
CA ILE A 198 -9.47 4.77 12.94
C ILE A 198 -9.64 4.35 11.49
N THR A 199 -10.74 3.67 11.20
CA THR A 199 -11.07 3.22 9.85
C THR A 199 -11.67 4.34 9.03
N GLU A 200 -11.66 4.18 7.70
CA GLU A 200 -12.40 5.05 6.80
C GLU A 200 -13.88 5.17 7.18
N GLN A 201 -14.52 4.05 7.58
CA GLN A 201 -15.91 4.06 7.98
C GLN A 201 -16.14 4.89 9.25
N ASP A 202 -15.20 4.90 10.19
CA ASP A 202 -15.25 5.77 11.38
C ASP A 202 -15.16 7.25 11.01
N LEU A 203 -14.33 7.58 10.00
CA LEU A 203 -14.17 8.94 9.48
C LEU A 203 -15.42 9.42 8.71
N LEU A 204 -16.09 8.52 8.00
CA LEU A 204 -17.33 8.82 7.27
C LEU A 204 -18.53 9.01 8.21
N GLN A 205 -18.57 8.31 9.34
CA GLN A 205 -19.65 8.43 10.32
C GLN A 205 -19.56 9.72 11.14
N ASP A 206 -18.34 10.22 11.37
CA ASP A 206 -18.11 11.47 12.09
C ASP A 206 -17.04 12.30 11.39
N PRO A 207 -17.41 13.03 10.33
CA PRO A 207 -16.47 13.85 9.56
C PRO A 207 -16.02 15.10 10.34
N THR A 208 -16.48 15.32 11.58
CA THR A 208 -16.10 16.52 12.31
C THR A 208 -14.64 16.46 12.74
N LYS A 209 -13.89 17.45 12.23
CA LYS A 209 -12.48 17.77 12.54
C LYS A 209 -12.10 17.56 14.02
N ALA A 210 -13.03 17.86 14.92
CA ALA A 210 -12.81 17.81 16.37
C ALA A 210 -12.37 16.42 16.84
N LYS A 211 -12.97 15.34 16.34
CA LYS A 211 -12.62 13.99 16.80
C LYS A 211 -11.21 13.58 16.37
N ILE A 212 -10.85 13.78 15.10
CA ILE A 212 -9.52 13.43 14.59
C ILE A 212 -8.43 14.28 15.25
N VAL A 213 -8.66 15.60 15.39
CA VAL A 213 -7.71 16.51 16.05
C VAL A 213 -7.55 16.14 17.52
N ASN A 214 -8.63 15.97 18.27
CA ASN A 214 -8.57 15.63 19.69
C ASN A 214 -7.97 14.24 19.94
N VAL A 215 -8.19 13.29 19.02
CA VAL A 215 -7.57 11.97 19.10
C VAL A 215 -6.09 12.11 18.81
N SER A 216 -5.69 12.65 17.65
CA SER A 216 -4.28 12.74 17.22
C SER A 216 -3.36 13.44 18.24
N GLN A 217 -3.84 14.44 18.97
CA GLN A 217 -3.08 15.11 20.03
C GLN A 217 -2.63 14.17 21.17
N LYS A 218 -3.26 12.99 21.31
CA LYS A 218 -2.90 11.97 22.31
C LYS A 218 -1.83 10.98 21.83
N PHE A 219 -1.40 11.09 20.58
CA PHE A 219 -0.48 10.15 19.94
C PHE A 219 0.84 10.85 19.62
N ARG A 220 1.93 10.09 19.70
CA ARG A 220 3.27 10.60 19.33
C ARG A 220 3.53 10.50 17.82
N GLY A 221 2.83 9.58 17.16
CA GLY A 221 2.90 9.42 15.73
C GLY A 221 1.58 8.97 15.12
N VAL A 222 1.44 9.27 13.83
CA VAL A 222 0.33 8.87 12.99
C VAL A 222 0.88 8.15 11.77
N ILE A 223 0.25 7.04 11.42
CA ILE A 223 0.51 6.31 10.20
C ILE A 223 -0.73 6.44 9.31
N THR A 224 -0.52 6.78 8.05
CA THR A 224 -1.58 6.87 7.04
C THR A 224 -1.14 6.20 5.75
N THR A 225 -2.05 6.01 4.81
CA THR A 225 -1.78 5.44 3.48
C THR A 225 -1.85 6.49 2.37
N ASP A 226 -1.33 6.14 1.19
CA ASP A 226 -1.38 6.96 -0.02
C ASP A 226 -2.79 7.13 -0.61
N ASP A 227 -3.75 6.28 -0.22
CA ASP A 227 -5.13 6.32 -0.72
C ASP A 227 -5.78 7.70 -0.57
N TRP A 228 -5.41 8.46 0.47
CA TRP A 228 -5.96 9.79 0.73
C TRP A 228 -5.54 10.85 -0.30
N PHE A 229 -4.52 10.58 -1.11
CA PHE A 229 -3.99 11.49 -2.14
C PHE A 229 -4.66 11.30 -3.51
N ASP A 230 -5.50 10.27 -3.67
CA ASP A 230 -6.25 9.99 -4.90
C ASP A 230 -7.69 9.59 -4.57
N VAL A 231 -8.39 10.49 -3.85
CA VAL A 231 -9.79 10.28 -3.47
C VAL A 231 -10.73 10.94 -4.45
N ASP A 232 -11.92 10.34 -4.63
CA ASP A 232 -13.01 10.99 -5.37
C ASP A 232 -13.38 12.35 -4.75
N HIS A 233 -13.89 13.26 -5.59
CA HIS A 233 -14.25 14.63 -5.19
C HIS A 233 -15.16 14.67 -3.94
N GLU A 234 -16.01 13.66 -3.73
CA GLU A 234 -16.88 13.57 -2.56
C GLU A 234 -16.13 13.39 -1.23
N TYR A 235 -14.95 12.76 -1.25
CA TYR A 235 -14.12 12.53 -0.06
C TYR A 235 -13.02 13.58 0.13
N GLN A 236 -12.82 14.48 -0.85
CA GLN A 236 -11.82 15.55 -0.78
C GLN A 236 -11.89 16.39 0.51
N PRO A 237 -13.07 16.75 1.07
CA PRO A 237 -13.13 17.49 2.33
C PRO A 237 -12.53 16.72 3.52
N ILE A 238 -12.68 15.39 3.54
CA ILE A 238 -12.14 14.51 4.58
C ILE A 238 -10.63 14.39 4.41
N ALA A 239 -10.15 14.11 3.19
CA ALA A 239 -8.71 14.08 2.88
C ALA A 239 -8.03 15.40 3.28
N ASN A 240 -8.60 16.55 2.92
CA ASN A 240 -8.09 17.87 3.32
C ASN A 240 -8.08 18.08 4.84
N SER A 241 -9.02 17.46 5.58
CA SER A 241 -9.01 17.50 7.04
C SER A 241 -7.88 16.67 7.62
N ILE A 242 -7.69 15.45 7.11
CA ILE A 242 -6.60 14.56 7.51
C ILE A 242 -5.26 15.24 7.24
N PHE A 243 -5.05 15.77 6.04
CA PHE A 243 -3.84 16.49 5.65
C PHE A 243 -3.52 17.67 6.57
N ARG A 244 -4.53 18.47 6.95
CA ARG A 244 -4.34 19.53 7.95
C ARG A 244 -3.87 18.95 9.29
N THR A 245 -4.52 17.88 9.79
CA THR A 245 -4.13 17.24 11.04
C THR A 245 -2.71 16.66 10.99
N LEU A 246 -2.30 16.02 9.88
CA LEU A 246 -0.95 15.51 9.72
C LEU A 246 0.08 16.65 9.75
N LYS A 247 -0.20 17.75 9.05
CA LYS A 247 0.66 18.95 9.05
C LYS A 247 0.75 19.58 10.45
N ASP A 248 -0.38 19.73 11.14
CA ASP A 248 -0.42 20.26 12.50
C ASP A 248 0.40 19.38 13.46
N MET A 249 0.28 18.06 13.35
CA MET A 249 1.02 17.12 14.21
C MET A 249 2.53 17.15 13.92
N TYR A 250 2.93 17.17 12.65
CA TYR A 250 4.34 17.33 12.26
C TYR A 250 4.91 18.65 12.81
N ASN A 251 4.19 19.76 12.63
CA ASN A 251 4.59 21.07 13.14
C ASN A 251 4.65 21.11 14.67
N ALA A 252 3.84 20.31 15.36
CA ALA A 252 3.85 20.17 16.82
C ALA A 252 4.97 19.25 17.35
N GLY A 253 5.82 18.68 16.48
CA GLY A 253 6.91 17.80 16.88
C GLY A 253 6.56 16.31 16.87
N GLY A 254 5.38 15.93 16.35
CA GLY A 254 4.98 14.54 16.17
C GLY A 254 5.54 13.89 14.91
N SER A 255 5.35 12.58 14.78
CA SER A 255 5.87 11.79 13.66
C SER A 255 4.74 11.34 12.72
N VAL A 256 4.84 11.70 11.44
CA VAL A 256 3.90 11.29 10.39
C VAL A 256 4.57 10.26 9.52
N VAL A 257 3.95 9.11 9.32
CA VAL A 257 4.40 8.08 8.38
C VAL A 257 3.34 7.89 7.31
N ILE A 258 3.72 8.03 6.04
CA ILE A 258 2.86 7.79 4.89
C ILE A 258 3.34 6.50 4.21
N ALA A 259 2.57 5.43 4.40
CA ALA A 259 2.85 4.12 3.84
C ALA A 259 2.20 3.97 2.47
N ILE A 260 2.97 3.55 1.47
CA ILE A 260 2.50 3.43 0.09
C ILE A 260 1.92 2.04 -0.12
N THR A 261 0.66 2.01 -0.59
CA THR A 261 -0.12 0.79 -0.75
C THR A 261 -0.62 0.61 -2.18
N VAL A 262 -1.05 1.70 -2.84
CA VAL A 262 -1.57 1.66 -4.21
C VAL A 262 -0.50 2.06 -5.22
N GLY A 263 0.54 2.78 -4.78
CA GLY A 263 1.65 3.19 -5.64
C GLY A 263 1.31 4.44 -6.43
N ILE A 264 0.59 5.39 -5.84
CA ILE A 264 0.27 6.66 -6.49
C ILE A 264 1.56 7.46 -6.70
N PHE A 265 2.01 7.54 -7.95
CA PHE A 265 3.33 8.06 -8.30
C PHE A 265 3.56 9.55 -7.98
N SER A 266 2.47 10.33 -7.82
CA SER A 266 2.54 11.75 -7.51
C SER A 266 2.69 12.07 -6.02
N VAL A 267 2.49 11.08 -5.13
CA VAL A 267 2.48 11.27 -3.67
C VAL A 267 3.72 11.97 -3.13
N PRO A 268 4.97 11.60 -3.50
CA PRO A 268 6.16 12.30 -2.98
C PRO A 268 6.14 13.81 -3.23
N GLN A 269 5.72 14.23 -4.43
CA GLN A 269 5.67 15.64 -4.81
C GLN A 269 4.52 16.36 -4.08
N GLN A 270 3.37 15.71 -3.91
CA GLN A 270 2.26 16.27 -3.15
C GLN A 270 2.64 16.46 -1.67
N ILE A 271 3.36 15.50 -1.08
CA ILE A 271 3.87 15.59 0.30
C ILE A 271 4.81 16.78 0.46
N SER A 272 5.83 16.90 -0.40
CA SER A 272 6.77 18.03 -0.38
C SER A 272 6.04 19.38 -0.47
N THR A 273 5.08 19.49 -1.40
CA THR A 273 4.25 20.70 -1.55
C THR A 273 3.41 20.99 -0.30
N MET A 274 2.79 19.97 0.29
CA MET A 274 1.85 20.11 1.40
C MET A 274 2.53 20.54 2.70
N PHE A 275 3.71 19.98 2.99
CA PHE A 275 4.46 20.28 4.20
C PHE A 275 5.47 21.42 4.03
N GLU A 276 5.55 22.02 2.85
CA GLU A 276 6.32 23.24 2.56
C GLU A 276 7.81 23.15 2.94
N PHE A 277 8.43 21.97 2.79
CA PHE A 277 9.87 21.86 2.98
C PHE A 277 10.60 21.97 1.64
N ASP A 278 11.71 22.72 1.63
CA ASP A 278 12.48 23.10 0.42
C ASP A 278 12.99 21.92 -0.41
N SER A 279 12.90 20.70 0.13
CA SER A 279 13.35 19.50 -0.56
C SER A 279 12.32 19.03 -1.58
N SER A 280 12.80 18.74 -2.79
CA SER A 280 11.99 18.24 -3.90
C SER A 280 11.89 16.72 -3.86
N TRP A 281 11.16 16.18 -2.88
CA TRP A 281 10.80 14.77 -2.91
C TRP A 281 10.05 14.47 -4.20
N ALA A 282 10.59 13.57 -5.01
CA ALA A 282 10.01 13.19 -6.29
C ALA A 282 10.15 11.68 -6.48
N LEU A 283 9.11 11.02 -7.00
CA LEU A 283 9.26 9.63 -7.38
C LEU A 283 10.33 9.53 -8.46
N SER A 284 11.33 8.67 -8.25
CA SER A 284 12.37 8.41 -9.24
C SER A 284 12.20 7.06 -9.94
N ALA A 285 11.69 6.03 -9.25
CA ALA A 285 11.51 4.72 -9.86
C ALA A 285 10.54 3.83 -9.06
N TYR A 286 9.92 2.87 -9.73
CA TYR A 286 9.19 1.76 -9.13
C TYR A 286 9.79 0.45 -9.64
N THR A 287 10.58 -0.25 -8.82
CA THR A 287 11.40 -1.38 -9.30
C THR A 287 11.90 -2.24 -8.14
N ARG A 288 12.52 -3.40 -8.43
CA ARG A 288 13.23 -4.23 -7.47
C ARG A 288 14.70 -3.86 -7.45
N ARG A 289 15.25 -3.54 -6.28
CA ARG A 289 16.70 -3.25 -6.12
C ARG A 289 17.19 -3.82 -4.81
N SER A 290 18.50 -4.08 -4.75
CA SER A 290 19.13 -4.27 -3.45
C SER A 290 19.41 -2.93 -2.80
N ILE A 291 19.16 -2.84 -1.51
CA ILE A 291 19.36 -1.63 -0.72
C ILE A 291 20.24 -1.92 0.49
N THR A 292 20.86 -0.86 1.01
CA THR A 292 21.60 -0.88 2.27
C THR A 292 21.18 0.32 3.10
N THR A 293 21.16 0.18 4.42
CA THR A 293 20.89 1.31 5.33
C THR A 293 21.97 2.38 5.22
N THR A 294 21.58 3.65 5.25
CA THR A 294 22.53 4.77 5.35
C THR A 294 23.03 4.91 6.78
N SER A 295 23.98 5.83 7.03
CA SER A 295 24.35 6.22 8.39
C SER A 295 23.13 6.77 9.16
N VAL A 296 22.34 7.62 8.52
CA VAL A 296 21.10 8.18 9.07
C VAL A 296 20.05 7.07 9.31
N GLY A 297 19.91 6.16 8.35
CA GLY A 297 19.05 4.98 8.47
C GLY A 297 19.43 4.11 9.66
N ARG A 298 20.71 3.78 9.84
CA ARG A 298 21.18 3.02 11.01
C ARG A 298 20.93 3.75 12.33
N GLN A 299 21.08 5.07 12.35
CA GLN A 299 20.80 5.86 13.56
C GLN A 299 19.32 5.81 13.96
N ILE A 300 18.41 5.85 12.99
CA ILE A 300 16.96 5.89 13.25
C ILE A 300 16.39 4.48 13.43
N LEU A 301 16.77 3.55 12.57
CA LEU A 301 16.22 2.20 12.52
C LEU A 301 16.97 1.23 13.46
N GLY A 302 18.23 1.52 13.82
CA GLY A 302 19.08 0.57 14.55
C GLY A 302 19.20 -0.76 13.79
N ASP A 303 19.12 -1.86 14.54
CA ASP A 303 19.25 -3.23 14.01
C ASP A 303 17.94 -3.78 13.42
N THR A 304 16.91 -2.92 13.30
CA THR A 304 15.58 -3.32 12.81
C THR A 304 15.59 -3.76 11.35
N PHE A 305 16.55 -3.25 10.57
CA PHE A 305 16.75 -3.66 9.20
C PHE A 305 17.97 -4.57 9.10
N PRO A 306 17.87 -5.74 8.44
CA PRO A 306 19.00 -6.65 8.32
C PRO A 306 20.18 -5.95 7.62
N GLU A 307 21.40 -6.15 8.14
CA GLU A 307 22.62 -5.57 7.53
C GLU A 307 22.87 -6.08 6.10
N GLN A 308 22.27 -7.21 5.75
CA GLN A 308 22.42 -7.84 4.44
C GLN A 308 21.62 -7.10 3.36
N HIS A 309 22.13 -7.14 2.13
CA HIS A 309 21.44 -6.64 0.95
C HIS A 309 20.05 -7.28 0.82
N VAL A 310 19.00 -6.47 0.98
CA VAL A 310 17.63 -6.92 0.72
C VAL A 310 17.23 -6.53 -0.69
N TYR A 311 16.95 -7.54 -1.51
CA TYR A 311 16.37 -7.35 -2.84
C TYR A 311 14.85 -7.21 -2.71
N THR A 312 14.32 -6.01 -2.90
CA THR A 312 12.91 -5.70 -2.61
C THR A 312 12.29 -4.75 -3.63
N LYS A 313 10.98 -4.93 -3.88
CA LYS A 313 10.18 -4.06 -4.75
C LYS A 313 9.71 -2.85 -3.96
N ALA A 314 10.05 -1.66 -4.43
CA ALA A 314 9.69 -0.42 -3.75
C ALA A 314 9.48 0.75 -4.73
N ASN A 315 8.79 1.76 -4.23
CA ASN A 315 8.74 3.10 -4.78
C ASN A 315 9.94 3.89 -4.24
N PHE A 316 10.88 4.22 -5.12
CA PHE A 316 12.08 4.98 -4.79
C PHE A 316 11.82 6.47 -4.98
N VAL A 317 12.08 7.25 -3.93
CA VAL A 317 11.94 8.70 -3.91
C VAL A 317 13.31 9.33 -3.96
N ARG A 318 13.50 10.27 -4.87
CA ARG A 318 14.63 11.19 -4.87
C ARG A 318 14.43 12.20 -3.76
N ALA A 319 15.39 12.30 -2.85
CA ALA A 319 15.38 13.23 -1.73
C ALA A 319 16.81 13.69 -1.41
N PRO A 320 17.00 14.72 -0.56
CA PRO A 320 18.31 15.01 0.02
C PRO A 320 18.92 13.78 0.68
N GLU A 321 20.25 13.69 0.70
CA GLU A 321 20.95 12.52 1.22
C GLU A 321 20.69 12.34 2.73
N GLU A 322 20.55 13.43 3.46
CA GLU A 322 20.21 13.47 4.88
C GLU A 322 18.81 12.93 5.19
N ASP A 323 17.90 12.94 4.21
CA ASP A 323 16.55 12.39 4.35
C ASP A 323 16.52 10.89 3.97
N CYS A 324 17.53 10.38 3.26
CA CYS A 324 17.55 9.00 2.76
C CYS A 324 17.94 8.02 3.86
N LEU A 325 17.02 7.14 4.27
CA LEU A 325 17.32 6.07 5.27
C LEU A 325 17.97 4.84 4.65
N PHE A 326 17.82 4.68 3.34
CA PHE A 326 18.47 3.62 2.59
C PHE A 326 19.17 4.24 1.39
N MET A 327 20.34 3.72 1.08
CA MET A 327 21.05 4.10 -0.13
C MET A 327 20.74 3.11 -1.23
N LYS A 328 20.55 3.67 -2.43
CA LYS A 328 20.47 2.91 -3.66
C LYS A 328 21.79 2.23 -3.97
N TYR A 329 21.70 0.91 -4.03
CA TYR A 329 22.41 -0.08 -4.83
C TYR A 329 23.79 0.23 -5.44
N ASN A 330 24.75 -0.65 -5.10
CA ASN A 330 26.15 -0.65 -5.54
C ASN A 330 26.44 -1.51 -6.79
N ASN A 331 25.48 -2.26 -7.35
CA ASN A 331 25.79 -3.24 -8.42
C ASN A 331 24.79 -3.25 -9.60
N PRO A 332 24.91 -2.34 -10.57
CA PRO A 332 23.97 -2.19 -11.69
C PRO A 332 23.70 -3.46 -12.53
N GLU A 333 24.48 -4.52 -12.38
CA GLU A 333 24.34 -5.78 -13.14
C GLU A 333 23.13 -6.64 -12.74
N ILE A 334 22.59 -6.50 -11.53
CA ILE A 334 21.42 -7.31 -11.06
C ILE A 334 20.10 -6.53 -11.21
N TYR A 335 20.01 -5.68 -12.22
CA TYR A 335 18.79 -4.93 -12.50
C TYR A 335 17.81 -5.81 -13.30
N GLU A 336 16.76 -6.28 -12.65
CA GLU A 336 15.61 -6.82 -13.38
C GLU A 336 14.85 -5.65 -14.02
N PHE A 337 14.95 -5.54 -15.35
CA PHE A 337 14.11 -4.64 -16.13
C PHE A 337 12.65 -5.09 -16.00
N ASP A 338 11.88 -4.42 -15.14
CA ASP A 338 10.43 -4.33 -15.34
C ASP A 338 10.23 -3.41 -16.57
N PHE A 339 9.46 -3.91 -17.53
CA PHE A 339 9.50 -3.67 -18.99
C PHE A 339 9.35 -2.23 -19.52
N ASP A 340 9.31 -1.19 -18.67
CA ASP A 340 8.82 0.14 -19.05
C ASP A 340 9.83 1.31 -18.88
N TYR A 341 11.07 1.07 -18.41
CA TYR A 341 12.05 2.15 -18.19
C TYR A 341 13.25 2.08 -19.14
N VAL A 342 13.42 3.12 -19.97
CA VAL A 342 14.42 3.18 -21.06
C VAL A 342 15.80 3.67 -20.58
N GLU A 343 15.92 4.32 -19.42
CA GLU A 343 17.20 4.84 -18.93
C GLU A 343 17.73 4.08 -17.70
N PRO A 344 19.02 3.67 -17.69
CA PRO A 344 19.65 3.13 -16.50
C PRO A 344 19.61 4.21 -15.40
N PRO A 345 19.28 3.83 -14.17
CA PRO A 345 18.87 4.81 -13.19
C PRO A 345 20.11 5.58 -12.69
N ARG A 346 20.16 6.90 -12.93
CA ARG A 346 21.29 7.78 -12.55
C ARG A 346 21.68 7.60 -11.07
N HIS A 347 22.98 7.61 -10.81
CA HIS A 347 23.54 7.34 -9.49
C HIS A 347 23.23 8.48 -8.49
N SER A 348 23.02 8.09 -7.22
CA SER A 348 22.85 8.90 -6.00
C SER A 348 21.51 9.62 -5.78
N GLY A 349 20.96 9.47 -4.56
CA GLY A 349 19.85 10.28 -4.03
C GLY A 349 18.46 9.62 -3.94
N ASP A 350 18.29 8.38 -4.39
CA ASP A 350 16.99 7.70 -4.29
C ASP A 350 16.93 6.75 -3.08
N SER A 351 15.83 6.77 -2.34
CA SER A 351 15.57 5.82 -1.24
C SER A 351 14.12 5.30 -1.27
N PRO A 352 13.88 4.02 -0.95
CA PRO A 352 12.53 3.50 -0.71
C PRO A 352 11.90 4.04 0.57
N VAL A 353 12.70 4.56 1.51
CA VAL A 353 12.22 5.22 2.72
C VAL A 353 12.98 6.51 2.93
N VAL A 354 12.27 7.62 2.89
CA VAL A 354 12.84 8.95 3.15
C VAL A 354 12.16 9.54 4.39
N MET A 355 12.92 10.23 5.23
CA MET A 355 12.43 10.87 6.43
C MET A 355 12.96 12.30 6.54
N HIS A 356 12.06 13.27 6.49
CA HIS A 356 12.37 14.67 6.71
C HIS A 356 12.13 15.06 8.17
N ARG A 357 13.03 15.86 8.76
CA ARG A 357 12.89 16.38 10.13
C ARG A 357 12.48 17.84 10.12
N GLY A 358 11.38 18.12 10.81
CA GLY A 358 10.86 19.46 10.99
C GLY A 358 11.58 20.28 12.05
N PRO A 359 11.38 21.61 12.04
CA PRO A 359 12.08 22.54 12.93
C PRO A 359 11.80 22.29 14.41
N ASN A 360 10.61 21.77 14.74
CA ASN A 360 10.19 21.46 16.11
C ASN A 360 10.47 20.01 16.52
N GLY A 361 11.32 19.30 15.77
CA GLY A 361 11.66 17.89 16.01
C GLY A 361 10.62 16.90 15.50
N GLY A 362 9.61 17.37 14.76
CA GLY A 362 8.66 16.51 14.07
C GLY A 362 9.33 15.72 12.96
N SER A 363 8.77 14.58 12.59
CA SER A 363 9.28 13.78 11.49
C SER A 363 8.18 13.48 10.48
N LEU A 364 8.55 13.44 9.21
CA LEU A 364 7.68 13.06 8.12
C LEU A 364 8.39 11.97 7.33
N SER A 365 7.82 10.78 7.29
CA SER A 365 8.41 9.63 6.62
C SER A 365 7.54 9.20 5.46
N TYR A 366 8.14 8.96 4.30
CA TYR A 366 7.54 8.22 3.19
C TYR A 366 8.06 6.78 3.23
N PHE A 367 7.17 5.80 3.25
CA PHE A 367 7.51 4.38 3.29
C PHE A 367 7.04 3.70 2.02
N GLY A 368 7.96 3.52 1.07
CA GLY A 368 7.66 3.09 -0.31
C GLY A 368 7.71 1.59 -0.58
N PHE A 369 7.95 0.74 0.42
CA PHE A 369 8.04 -0.70 0.16
C PHE A 369 6.67 -1.33 -0.14
N VAL A 370 6.64 -2.28 -1.08
CA VAL A 370 5.40 -2.80 -1.67
C VAL A 370 5.08 -4.24 -1.22
N ASN A 371 6.10 -5.01 -0.84
CA ASN A 371 5.96 -6.41 -0.43
C ASN A 371 6.51 -6.68 0.99
N PRO A 372 5.64 -6.85 2.00
CA PRO A 372 6.06 -7.07 3.39
C PRO A 372 6.73 -8.43 3.62
N SER A 373 6.68 -9.35 2.66
CA SER A 373 7.27 -10.68 2.81
C SER A 373 8.80 -10.65 2.90
N ASP A 374 9.43 -9.57 2.41
CA ASP A 374 10.89 -9.46 2.30
C ASP A 374 11.52 -8.70 3.47
N VAL A 375 10.74 -7.92 4.24
CA VAL A 375 11.20 -7.06 5.34
C VAL A 375 10.12 -6.91 6.42
N SER A 376 10.49 -6.93 7.71
CA SER A 376 9.56 -6.61 8.81
C SER A 376 9.14 -5.12 8.76
N TYR A 377 8.01 -4.83 8.10
CA TYR A 377 7.52 -3.45 7.97
C TYR A 377 7.09 -2.86 9.31
N GLY A 378 6.51 -3.70 10.17
CA GLY A 378 5.99 -3.27 11.47
C GLY A 378 7.08 -2.60 12.31
N ASP A 379 8.22 -3.25 12.46
CA ASP A 379 9.30 -2.74 13.30
C ASP A 379 9.90 -1.45 12.73
N ILE A 380 10.09 -1.37 11.40
CA ILE A 380 10.60 -0.15 10.76
C ILE A 380 9.62 1.00 10.98
N ILE A 381 8.33 0.77 10.78
CA ILE A 381 7.32 1.82 10.92
C ILE A 381 7.16 2.24 12.37
N LEU A 382 7.29 1.32 13.34
CA LEU A 382 7.35 1.66 14.76
C LEU A 382 8.53 2.61 15.05
N LYS A 383 9.71 2.35 14.48
CA LYS A 383 10.87 3.24 14.59
C LYS A 383 10.62 4.60 13.93
N LEU A 384 9.96 4.64 12.78
CA LEU A 384 9.62 5.89 12.08
C LEU A 384 8.55 6.70 12.80
N ALA A 385 7.59 6.04 13.45
CA ALA A 385 6.54 6.69 14.24
C ALA A 385 7.05 7.16 15.61
N ASN A 386 8.22 6.68 16.03
CA ASN A 386 8.88 7.05 17.29
C ASN A 386 10.40 7.20 17.09
N PRO A 387 10.84 8.13 16.25
CA PRO A 387 12.26 8.33 16.04
C PRO A 387 12.87 8.77 17.36
N CYS A 388 13.90 8.06 17.83
CA CYS A 388 14.64 8.48 19.00
C CYS A 388 15.07 9.94 18.82
N LYS A 389 14.88 10.75 19.87
CA LYS A 389 15.45 12.10 19.87
C LYS A 389 16.95 11.94 19.72
N VAL A 390 17.45 12.33 18.55
CA VAL A 390 18.88 12.47 18.34
C VAL A 390 19.24 13.70 19.13
N GLU A 391 19.71 13.49 20.36
CA GLU A 391 20.32 14.56 21.13
C GLU A 391 21.50 15.03 20.30
N LYS A 392 21.42 16.27 19.80
CA LYS A 392 22.58 16.96 19.25
C LYS A 392 23.52 17.20 20.42
N ASN A 393 24.30 16.18 20.76
CA ASN A 393 25.43 16.34 21.66
C ASN A 393 26.34 17.35 20.98
N GLY A 394 26.40 18.56 21.54
CA GLY A 394 27.20 19.68 21.05
C GLY A 394 28.69 19.43 21.19
N ILE A 395 29.19 18.40 20.49
CA ILE A 395 30.60 18.07 20.38
C ILE A 395 31.08 18.72 19.09
N ASP A 396 31.92 19.74 19.23
CA ASP A 396 32.66 20.38 18.14
C ASP A 396 33.38 19.34 17.27
N ASP A 397 33.45 19.60 15.97
CA ASP A 397 33.81 18.74 14.83
C ASP A 397 35.19 18.01 14.84
N GLN A 398 35.67 17.45 15.95
CA GLN A 398 36.85 16.57 15.94
C GLN A 398 36.63 15.29 16.75
N GLU A 399 36.80 14.16 16.05
CA GLU A 399 36.65 12.76 16.47
C GLU A 399 35.22 12.21 16.56
N VAL A 400 34.77 11.68 15.43
CA VAL A 400 33.66 10.71 15.35
C VAL A 400 34.11 9.39 15.99
N ILE A 401 33.81 9.22 17.28
CA ILE A 401 33.68 7.90 17.90
C ILE A 401 32.19 7.61 18.02
N THR A 402 31.72 6.64 17.24
CA THR A 402 30.37 6.08 17.31
C THR A 402 30.10 5.50 18.70
N ASN A 403 29.28 6.18 19.49
CA ASN A 403 28.66 5.64 20.69
C ASN A 403 27.16 5.99 20.67
N TYR A 404 26.36 5.08 20.11
CA TYR A 404 24.91 5.06 20.32
C TYR A 404 24.60 3.80 21.12
N ASP A 405 24.58 3.92 22.45
CA ASP A 405 23.95 2.94 23.33
C ASP A 405 22.93 3.70 24.17
N CYS A 406 21.64 3.38 24.01
CA CYS A 406 20.61 3.80 24.94
C CYS A 406 20.91 3.16 26.31
N ILE A 407 21.32 3.98 27.27
CA ILE A 407 21.46 3.53 28.66
C ILE A 407 20.04 3.31 29.20
N GLN A 408 19.65 2.05 29.41
CA GLN A 408 18.52 1.73 30.26
C GLN A 408 18.95 1.94 31.72
N CYS A 409 18.27 2.85 32.41
CA CYS A 409 18.40 3.00 33.85
C CYS A 409 17.10 2.49 34.49
N ASP A 410 17.24 1.53 35.39
CA ASP A 410 16.19 1.08 36.30
C ASP A 410 16.41 1.69 37.70
N ALA A 411 15.55 1.32 38.65
CA ALA A 411 15.58 1.85 40.02
C ALA A 411 16.87 1.49 40.80
N ASP A 412 17.65 0.52 40.31
CA ASP A 412 18.83 -0.02 41.00
C ASP A 412 20.17 0.41 40.36
N GLY A 413 20.13 1.14 39.25
CA GLY A 413 21.28 1.82 38.64
C GLY A 413 21.57 1.40 37.20
N CYS A 414 22.32 2.23 36.47
CA CYS A 414 22.56 1.98 35.05
C CYS A 414 23.62 0.88 34.84
N THR A 415 23.31 -0.17 34.09
CA THR A 415 24.25 -1.26 33.76
C THR A 415 24.59 -1.29 32.26
N ARG A 416 25.86 -1.54 31.93
CA ARG A 416 26.34 -1.77 30.56
C ARG A 416 27.07 -3.10 30.52
N TYR A 417 26.59 -4.06 29.72
CA TYR A 417 27.20 -5.41 29.58
C TYR A 417 27.59 -6.09 30.92
N GLY A 418 26.74 -6.00 31.94
CA GLY A 418 27.01 -6.67 33.23
C GLY A 418 28.11 -6.03 34.09
N ALA A 419 28.61 -4.85 33.73
CA ALA A 419 29.51 -4.05 34.57
C ALA A 419 28.80 -2.78 35.06
N ALA A 420 28.90 -2.52 36.36
CA ALA A 420 28.39 -1.29 36.97
C ALA A 420 29.25 -0.10 36.54
N ILE A 421 28.63 0.95 36.02
CA ILE A 421 29.31 2.20 35.67
C ILE A 421 28.98 3.24 36.76
N ASN A 422 30.01 3.83 37.36
CA ASN A 422 29.85 4.98 38.25
C ASN A 422 29.48 6.22 37.40
N CYS A 423 28.17 6.50 37.28
CA CYS A 423 27.66 7.73 36.70
C CYS A 423 27.62 8.83 37.76
N SER A 424 28.40 9.90 37.61
CA SER A 424 28.42 11.03 38.54
C SER A 424 27.11 11.85 38.56
N THR A 425 26.21 11.60 37.60
CA THR A 425 24.91 12.27 37.48
C THR A 425 23.81 11.59 38.29
N CYS A 426 24.07 10.41 38.86
CA CYS A 426 23.12 9.65 39.70
C CYS A 426 23.41 9.80 41.22
N LYS A 427 24.06 10.89 41.65
CA LYS A 427 24.26 11.22 43.06
C LYS A 427 23.34 12.33 43.53
#